data_AF-A0A8X6RHY0-F1
#
_entry.id   AF-A0A8X6RHY0-F1
#
_cell.length_a   1.000
_cell.length_b   1.000
_cell.length_c   1.000
_cell.angle_alpha   90.00
_cell.angle_beta   90.00
_cell.angle_gamma   90.00
#
_symmetry.space_group_name_H-M   'P 1'
#
loop_
_entity.id
_entity.type
_entity.pdbx_description
1 polymer ?
#
loop_
_entity_poly.entity_id
_entity_poly.type
_entity_poly.pdbx_seq_one_letter_code
_entity_poly.pdbx_strand_id
1 'polypeptide(L)'
;MYPRKDQFCEQDPKISSTESIAKHVPCGFAYVIVGPDGTMVKPPTVFRGKNAIDQFLTKLLDEEKSILDILRFVKPMVFSMTDEENFKSSTLCSICGNPLNGDAVRDHDHLTGAYRGAAHNRCNLNFKLATYIPVVIHNLRNYDGHF
;
A
#
# COMPACT_ATOMS: atom_id res chain seq x y z
N MET A 1 21.01 14.90 43.22
CA MET A 1 21.81 13.67 43.07
C MET A 1 20.96 12.51 43.55
N TYR A 2 20.48 11.67 42.65
CA TYR A 2 19.82 10.40 43.03
C TYR A 2 20.88 9.30 43.09
N PRO A 3 20.83 8.37 44.07
CA PRO A 3 21.86 7.35 44.19
C PRO A 3 21.72 6.33 43.05
N ARG A 4 22.84 6.00 42.40
CA ARG A 4 22.94 4.85 41.51
C ARG A 4 22.84 3.57 42.35
N LYS A 5 21.81 2.76 42.10
CA LYS A 5 21.80 1.36 42.56
C LYS A 5 22.64 0.56 41.58
N ASP A 6 23.92 0.45 41.89
CA ASP A 6 24.79 -0.55 41.28
C ASP A 6 24.46 -1.90 41.93
N GLN A 7 23.39 -2.54 41.47
CA GLN A 7 23.03 -3.89 41.87
C GLN A 7 23.06 -4.74 40.61
N PHE A 8 24.14 -5.51 40.46
CA PHE A 8 24.25 -6.56 39.45
C PHE A 8 23.02 -7.47 39.56
N CYS A 9 22.14 -7.37 38.57
CA CYS A 9 20.88 -8.11 38.53
C CYS A 9 21.13 -9.40 37.76
N GLU A 10 21.43 -10.49 38.48
CA GLU A 10 21.29 -11.84 37.93
C GLU A 10 19.79 -12.12 37.80
N GLN A 11 19.22 -11.75 36.65
CA GLN A 11 17.84 -12.08 36.32
C GLN A 11 17.78 -13.55 35.86
N ASP A 12 16.95 -14.36 36.51
CA ASP A 12 16.71 -15.75 36.09
C ASP A 12 16.17 -15.74 34.65
N PRO A 13 16.89 -16.33 33.68
CA PRO A 13 16.47 -16.34 32.27
C PRO A 13 15.15 -17.11 32.05
N LYS A 14 14.64 -17.83 33.07
CA LYS A 14 13.35 -18.52 33.03
C LYS A 14 12.18 -17.65 33.49
N ILE A 15 12.41 -16.45 34.01
CA ILE A 15 11.38 -15.58 34.58
C ILE A 15 11.44 -14.22 33.89
N SER A 16 10.29 -13.73 33.42
CA SER A 16 10.20 -12.36 32.89
C SER A 16 10.52 -11.35 33.99
N SER A 17 11.48 -10.47 33.72
CA SER A 17 11.90 -9.38 34.60
C SER A 17 11.22 -8.04 34.29
N THR A 18 10.19 -8.07 33.45
CA THR A 18 9.49 -6.87 32.97
C THR A 18 8.66 -6.23 34.09
N GLU A 19 9.02 -5.01 34.49
CA GLU A 19 8.19 -4.17 35.37
C GLU A 19 7.26 -3.28 34.55
N SER A 20 5.95 -3.35 34.81
CA SER A 20 4.94 -2.51 34.15
C SER A 20 4.93 -1.10 34.75
N ILE A 21 5.57 -0.15 34.08
CA ILE A 21 5.68 1.25 34.54
C ILE A 21 4.47 2.14 34.17
N ALA A 22 3.76 1.83 33.09
CA ALA A 22 2.66 2.65 32.58
C ALA A 22 1.68 1.84 31.72
N LYS A 23 0.41 2.23 31.74
CA LYS A 23 -0.63 1.68 30.85
C LYS A 23 -1.04 2.73 29.83
N HIS A 24 -0.76 2.48 28.56
CA HIS A 24 -1.22 3.33 27.46
C HIS A 24 -2.52 2.77 26.89
N VAL A 25 -3.55 3.62 26.82
CA VAL A 25 -4.85 3.28 26.24
C VAL A 25 -5.07 4.16 25.01
N PRO A 26 -5.22 3.57 23.81
CA PRO A 26 -5.53 4.32 22.60
C PRO A 26 -6.82 5.11 22.74
N CYS A 27 -6.78 6.40 22.40
CA CYS A 27 -7.92 7.32 22.55
C CYS A 27 -8.47 7.85 21.22
N GLY A 28 -7.82 7.54 20.10
CA GLY A 28 -8.24 7.94 18.77
C GLY A 28 -7.24 7.55 17.69
N PHE A 29 -7.62 7.78 16.44
CA PHE A 29 -6.78 7.60 15.26
C PHE A 29 -7.16 8.60 14.17
N ALA A 30 -6.27 8.78 13.21
CA ALA A 30 -6.58 9.45 11.96
C ALA A 30 -5.82 8.80 10.81
N TYR A 31 -6.44 8.72 9.64
CA TYR A 31 -5.79 8.31 8.40
C TYR A 31 -6.33 9.07 7.21
N VAL A 32 -5.53 9.11 6.15
CA VAL A 32 -5.90 9.64 4.83
C VAL A 32 -5.66 8.56 3.79
N ILE A 33 -6.45 8.60 2.72
CA ILE A 33 -6.24 7.75 1.54
C ILE A 33 -5.76 8.66 0.44
N VAL A 34 -4.60 8.34 -0.11
CA VAL A 34 -3.95 9.13 -1.16
C VAL A 34 -3.98 8.32 -2.46
N GLY A 35 -4.42 8.96 -3.54
CA GLY A 35 -4.50 8.36 -4.86
C GLY A 35 -3.15 8.36 -5.59
N PRO A 36 -3.11 7.77 -6.81
CA PRO A 36 -1.90 7.71 -7.62
C PRO A 36 -1.31 9.08 -8.00
N ASP A 37 -2.13 10.13 -8.01
CA ASP A 37 -1.74 11.51 -8.30
C ASP A 37 -1.20 12.26 -7.07
N GLY A 38 -1.10 11.59 -5.91
CA GLY A 38 -0.67 12.18 -4.66
C GLY A 38 -1.76 13.00 -3.96
N THR A 39 -2.99 13.02 -4.47
CA THR A 39 -4.09 13.77 -3.88
C THR A 39 -4.92 12.90 -2.95
N MET A 40 -5.62 13.54 -2.01
CA MET A 40 -6.52 12.84 -1.10
C MET A 40 -7.77 12.37 -1.84
N VAL A 41 -8.04 11.07 -1.82
CA VAL A 41 -9.23 10.48 -2.45
C VAL A 41 -10.51 10.90 -1.71
N LYS A 42 -10.39 11.13 -0.40
CA LYS A 42 -11.48 11.57 0.47
C LYS A 42 -10.95 12.36 1.67
N PRO A 43 -11.80 13.12 2.39
CA PRO A 43 -11.40 13.80 3.62
C PRO A 43 -10.77 12.85 4.66
N PRO A 44 -9.89 13.34 5.55
CA PRO A 44 -9.28 12.51 6.57
C PRO A 44 -10.35 11.80 7.42
N THR A 45 -10.15 10.51 7.64
CA THR A 45 -10.96 9.79 8.62
C THR A 45 -10.35 10.02 9.98
N VAL A 46 -11.13 10.55 10.92
CA VAL A 46 -10.69 10.85 12.29
C VAL A 46 -11.68 10.24 13.26
N PHE A 47 -11.17 9.56 14.27
CA PHE A 47 -11.96 9.03 15.36
C PHE A 47 -11.33 9.38 16.70
N ARG A 48 -12.18 9.74 17.68
CA ARG A 48 -11.80 9.96 19.07
C ARG A 48 -12.85 9.33 19.97
N GLY A 49 -12.44 8.49 20.90
CA GLY A 49 -13.36 7.81 21.80
C GLY A 49 -12.85 6.48 22.33
N LYS A 50 -13.73 5.79 23.04
CA LYS A 50 -13.49 4.41 23.49
C LYS A 50 -13.40 3.47 22.29
N ASN A 51 -12.71 2.34 22.46
CA ASN A 51 -12.56 1.29 21.44
C ASN A 51 -11.87 1.80 20.15
N ALA A 52 -10.93 2.73 20.29
CA ALA A 52 -10.22 3.33 19.15
C ALA A 52 -9.54 2.28 18.26
N ILE A 53 -9.02 1.20 18.85
CA ILE A 53 -8.39 0.10 18.10
C ILE A 53 -9.40 -0.70 17.28
N ASP A 54 -10.52 -1.11 17.89
CA ASP A 54 -11.54 -1.89 17.17
C ASP A 54 -12.12 -1.08 15.99
N GLN A 55 -12.37 0.21 16.23
CA GLN A 55 -12.84 1.12 15.19
C GLN A 55 -11.78 1.35 14.11
N PHE A 56 -10.51 1.43 14.48
CA PHE A 56 -9.42 1.57 13.52
C PHE A 56 -9.31 0.35 12.61
N LEU A 57 -9.28 -0.85 13.19
CA LEU A 57 -9.18 -2.10 12.44
C LEU A 57 -10.40 -2.33 11.54
N THR A 58 -11.61 -2.09 12.05
CA THR A 58 -12.84 -2.18 11.25
C THR A 58 -12.77 -1.24 10.05
N LYS A 59 -12.37 0.01 10.28
CA LYS A 59 -12.24 1.00 9.21
C LYS A 59 -11.18 0.61 8.20
N LEU A 60 -10.02 0.12 8.63
CA LEU A 60 -8.97 -0.37 7.73
C LEU A 60 -9.45 -1.51 6.83
N LEU A 61 -10.20 -2.48 7.37
CA LEU A 61 -10.77 -3.58 6.58
C LEU A 61 -11.81 -3.08 5.57
N ASP A 62 -12.63 -2.10 5.95
CA ASP A 62 -13.57 -1.45 5.02
C ASP A 62 -12.84 -0.71 3.89
N GLU A 63 -11.73 -0.04 4.20
CA GLU A 63 -10.89 0.62 3.19
C GLU A 63 -10.21 -0.40 2.28
N GLU A 64 -9.62 -1.46 2.84
CA GLU A 64 -9.00 -2.53 2.07
C GLU A 64 -9.97 -3.09 1.04
N LYS A 65 -11.18 -3.46 1.49
CA LYS A 65 -12.23 -3.98 0.60
C LYS A 65 -12.52 -3.00 -0.53
N SER A 66 -12.77 -1.73 -0.19
CA SER A 66 -13.13 -0.70 -1.16
C SER A 66 -12.00 -0.45 -2.18
N ILE A 67 -10.74 -0.42 -1.72
CA ILE A 67 -9.57 -0.25 -2.58
C ILE A 67 -9.40 -1.47 -3.49
N LEU A 68 -9.52 -2.69 -2.95
CA LEU A 68 -9.39 -3.91 -3.74
C LEU A 68 -10.49 -4.04 -4.79
N ASP A 69 -11.71 -3.63 -4.50
CA ASP A 69 -12.81 -3.61 -5.48
C ASP A 69 -12.49 -2.69 -6.65
N ILE A 70 -11.88 -1.52 -6.39
CA ILE A 70 -11.40 -0.60 -7.44
C ILE A 70 -10.23 -1.23 -8.22
N LEU A 71 -9.23 -1.79 -7.53
CA LEU A 71 -8.04 -2.37 -8.18
C LEU A 71 -8.36 -3.61 -9.04
N ARG A 72 -9.41 -4.37 -8.67
CA ARG A 72 -9.86 -5.56 -9.41
C ARG A 72 -10.76 -5.24 -10.59
N PHE A 73 -11.37 -4.06 -10.60
CA PHE A 73 -12.19 -3.62 -11.72
C PHE A 73 -11.29 -3.29 -12.92
N VAL A 74 -11.43 -4.06 -14.00
CA VAL A 74 -10.73 -3.77 -15.26
C VAL A 74 -11.52 -2.71 -16.00
N LYS A 75 -11.09 -1.46 -15.86
CA LYS A 75 -11.73 -0.35 -16.57
C LYS A 75 -11.55 -0.53 -18.08
N PRO A 76 -12.63 -0.38 -18.89
CA PRO A 76 -12.51 -0.47 -20.34
C PRO A 76 -11.49 0.52 -20.89
N MET A 77 -10.72 0.07 -21.88
CA MET A 77 -9.70 0.88 -22.54
C MET A 77 -10.34 2.06 -23.25
N VAL A 78 -9.84 3.25 -22.95
CA VAL A 78 -10.09 4.48 -23.72
C VAL A 78 -9.08 4.49 -24.86
N PHE A 79 -9.57 4.38 -26.09
CA PHE A 79 -8.73 4.18 -27.26
C PHE A 79 -9.18 5.09 -28.41
N SER A 80 -8.37 6.11 -28.69
CA SER A 80 -8.62 7.12 -29.72
C SER A 80 -8.01 6.73 -31.08
N MET A 81 -8.32 7.51 -32.12
CA MET A 81 -7.66 7.35 -33.43
C MET A 81 -6.14 7.59 -33.34
N THR A 82 -5.72 8.57 -32.56
CA THR A 82 -4.29 8.84 -32.31
C THR A 82 -3.62 7.65 -31.64
N ASP A 83 -4.31 6.96 -30.71
CA ASP A 83 -3.79 5.75 -30.07
C ASP A 83 -3.66 4.58 -31.06
N GLU A 84 -4.59 4.45 -32.01
CA GLU A 84 -4.49 3.46 -33.09
C GLU A 84 -3.28 3.73 -33.99
N GLU A 85 -3.01 5.00 -34.34
CA GLU A 85 -1.84 5.39 -35.11
C GLU A 85 -0.53 5.12 -34.35
N ASN A 86 -0.49 5.46 -33.06
CA ASN A 86 0.63 5.16 -32.18
C ASN A 86 0.87 3.66 -32.06
N PHE A 87 -0.18 2.86 -31.90
CA PHE A 87 -0.08 1.41 -31.83
C PHE A 87 0.48 0.82 -33.14
N LYS A 88 -0.05 1.24 -34.30
CA LYS A 88 0.39 0.75 -35.61
C LYS A 88 1.82 1.14 -35.98
N SER A 89 2.27 2.32 -35.54
CA SER A 89 3.62 2.82 -35.81
C SER A 89 4.67 2.34 -34.80
N SER A 90 4.25 1.77 -33.67
CA SER A 90 5.16 1.28 -32.63
C SER A 90 5.98 0.08 -33.11
N THR A 91 7.30 0.18 -32.95
CA THR A 91 8.25 -0.91 -33.25
C THR A 91 8.82 -1.55 -31.99
N LEU A 92 8.75 -0.86 -30.86
CA LEU A 92 9.28 -1.28 -29.56
C LEU A 92 8.16 -1.45 -28.53
N CYS A 93 8.36 -2.37 -27.60
CA CYS A 93 7.47 -2.55 -26.46
C CYS A 93 7.61 -1.38 -25.48
N SER A 94 6.50 -0.75 -25.12
CA SER A 94 6.44 0.35 -24.15
C SER A 94 6.90 -0.05 -22.73
N ILE A 95 6.84 -1.34 -22.39
CA ILE A 95 7.15 -1.86 -21.05
C ILE A 95 8.63 -2.23 -20.93
N CYS A 96 9.19 -2.99 -21.89
CA CYS A 96 10.56 -3.49 -21.81
C CYS A 96 11.55 -2.84 -22.80
N GLY A 97 11.07 -2.02 -23.74
CA GLY A 97 11.90 -1.33 -24.73
C GLY A 97 12.41 -2.17 -25.89
N ASN A 98 12.14 -3.49 -25.93
CA ASN A 98 12.63 -4.38 -26.98
C ASN A 98 11.68 -4.43 -28.20
N PRO A 99 12.17 -4.83 -29.39
CA PRO A 99 11.33 -4.93 -30.60
C PRO A 99 10.13 -5.87 -30.44
N LEU A 100 8.97 -5.47 -30.98
CA LEU A 100 7.69 -6.20 -30.85
C LEU A 100 7.63 -7.48 -31.69
N ASN A 101 8.41 -7.62 -32.76
CA ASN A 101 8.52 -8.85 -33.56
C ASN A 101 7.18 -9.52 -33.96
N GLY A 102 6.10 -8.75 -34.11
CA GLY A 102 4.78 -9.23 -34.51
C GLY A 102 3.85 -9.72 -33.39
N ASP A 103 4.22 -9.61 -32.11
CA ASP A 103 3.38 -10.05 -30.96
C ASP A 103 2.66 -8.91 -30.22
N ALA A 104 2.53 -7.76 -30.88
CA ALA A 104 2.07 -6.52 -30.27
C ALA A 104 0.62 -6.60 -29.80
N VAL A 105 0.41 -6.28 -28.52
CA VAL A 105 -0.90 -6.08 -27.89
C VAL A 105 -1.00 -4.65 -27.35
N ARG A 106 -2.25 -4.21 -27.11
CA ARG A 106 -2.54 -2.87 -26.57
C ARG A 106 -2.55 -2.94 -25.04
N ASP A 107 -1.51 -2.38 -24.41
CA ASP A 107 -1.46 -2.23 -22.95
C ASP A 107 -2.25 -0.98 -22.53
N HIS A 108 -2.96 -1.08 -21.41
CA HIS A 108 -3.70 0.04 -20.85
C HIS A 108 -3.69 0.02 -19.32
N ASP A 109 -3.88 1.19 -18.75
CA ASP A 109 -4.02 1.36 -17.31
C ASP A 109 -5.38 0.84 -16.84
N HIS A 110 -5.40 -0.12 -15.91
CA HIS A 110 -6.65 -0.68 -15.39
C HIS A 110 -7.44 0.27 -14.49
N LEU A 111 -6.82 1.31 -13.93
CA LEU A 111 -7.49 2.33 -13.10
C LEU A 111 -8.06 3.46 -13.95
N THR A 112 -7.27 3.98 -14.90
CA THR A 112 -7.69 5.14 -15.69
C THR A 112 -8.38 4.74 -16.99
N GLY A 113 -8.09 3.55 -17.52
CA GLY A 113 -8.48 3.08 -18.84
C GLY A 113 -7.54 3.59 -19.95
N ALA A 114 -6.56 4.44 -19.63
CA ALA A 114 -5.73 5.09 -20.62
C ALA A 114 -4.80 4.09 -21.31
N TYR A 115 -4.74 4.17 -22.64
CA TYR A 115 -3.75 3.45 -23.43
C TYR A 115 -2.33 3.87 -23.04
N ARG A 116 -1.45 2.88 -22.82
CA ARG A 116 -0.05 3.10 -22.41
C ARG A 116 0.94 2.86 -23.53
N GLY A 117 0.60 2.00 -24.49
CA GLY A 117 1.47 1.70 -25.62
C GLY A 117 1.31 0.28 -26.16
N ALA A 118 2.04 0.00 -27.23
CA ALA A 118 2.17 -1.35 -27.77
C ALA A 118 3.13 -2.14 -26.88
N ALA A 119 2.76 -3.36 -26.50
CA ALA A 119 3.58 -4.22 -25.66
C ALA A 119 3.60 -5.65 -26.19
N HIS A 120 4.62 -6.43 -25.82
CA HIS A 120 4.56 -7.88 -25.99
C HIS A 120 3.41 -8.45 -25.18
N ASN A 121 2.75 -9.50 -25.66
CA ASN A 121 1.70 -10.18 -24.91
C ASN A 121 2.16 -10.59 -23.49
N ARG A 122 3.39 -11.14 -23.39
CA ARG A 122 3.98 -11.53 -22.10
C ARG A 122 4.21 -10.33 -21.17
N CYS A 123 4.69 -9.21 -21.70
CA CYS A 123 4.93 -8.01 -20.91
C CYS A 123 3.62 -7.46 -20.36
N ASN A 124 2.59 -7.34 -21.21
CA ASN A 124 1.25 -6.92 -20.81
C ASN A 124 0.65 -7.84 -19.73
N LEU A 125 0.73 -9.16 -19.89
CA LEU A 125 0.18 -10.11 -18.89
C LEU A 125 0.87 -10.06 -17.53
N ASN A 126 2.15 -9.66 -17.50
CA ASN A 126 2.93 -9.55 -16.27
C ASN A 126 2.87 -8.15 -15.65
N PHE A 127 2.53 -7.12 -16.44
CA PHE A 127 2.44 -5.74 -15.97
C PHE A 127 1.09 -5.46 -15.33
N LYS A 128 0.86 -6.09 -14.17
CA LYS A 128 -0.38 -6.00 -13.41
C LYS A 128 -0.16 -5.23 -12.10
N LEU A 129 -1.21 -4.55 -11.66
CA LEU A 129 -1.24 -3.94 -10.33
C LEU A 129 -1.23 -5.03 -9.26
N ALA A 130 -0.50 -4.80 -8.18
CA ALA A 130 -0.52 -5.67 -7.01
C ALA A 130 -1.91 -5.63 -6.36
N THR A 131 -2.40 -6.79 -5.95
CA THR A 131 -3.70 -6.96 -5.27
C THR A 131 -3.57 -7.18 -3.78
N TYR A 132 -2.40 -6.82 -3.21
CA TYR A 132 -2.15 -6.81 -1.78
C TYR A 132 -1.69 -5.42 -1.34
N ILE A 133 -2.10 -5.02 -0.14
CA ILE A 133 -1.74 -3.71 0.43
C ILE A 133 -0.67 -3.95 1.50
N PRO A 134 0.58 -3.52 1.30
CA PRO A 134 1.61 -3.66 2.31
C PRO A 134 1.30 -2.77 3.51
N VAL A 135 1.37 -3.33 4.71
CA VAL A 135 1.24 -2.59 5.97
C VAL A 135 2.63 -2.31 6.53
N VAL A 136 2.98 -1.04 6.64
CA VAL A 136 4.24 -0.60 7.24
C VAL A 136 3.92 0.18 8.51
N ILE A 137 4.44 -0.30 9.63
CA ILE A 137 4.30 0.37 10.93
C ILE A 137 5.67 0.91 11.33
N HIS A 138 5.72 2.18 11.70
CA HIS A 138 6.95 2.85 12.16
C HIS A 138 6.71 3.50 13.53
N ASN A 139 7.79 4.00 14.15
CA ASN A 139 7.76 4.70 15.45
C ASN A 139 7.41 3.84 16.67
N LEU A 140 7.78 2.56 16.69
CA LEU A 140 7.67 1.70 17.88
C LEU A 140 8.77 1.95 18.92
N ARG A 141 9.39 3.15 18.94
CA ARG A 141 10.44 3.47 19.91
C ARG A 141 9.88 3.36 21.32
N ASN A 142 10.55 2.58 22.18
CA ASN A 142 10.14 2.25 23.55
C ASN A 142 8.89 1.36 23.67
N TYR A 143 8.43 0.79 22.56
CA TYR A 143 7.49 -0.33 22.54
C TYR A 143 8.23 -1.59 22.13
N ASP A 144 7.71 -2.75 22.50
CA ASP A 144 8.26 -4.04 22.07
C ASP A 144 7.93 -4.27 20.59
N GLY A 145 8.75 -3.66 19.74
CA GLY A 145 8.66 -3.67 18.29
C GLY A 145 10.01 -3.90 17.66
N HIS A 146 10.82 -4.78 18.26
CA HIS A 146 12.04 -5.28 17.64
C HIS A 146 11.65 -6.27 16.54
N PHE A 147 11.89 -5.89 15.29
CA PHE A 147 11.69 -6.72 14.10
C PHE A 147 13.02 -7.34 13.65
#